data_AF-A0AAW5IV16-F1
#
_entry.id   AF-A0AAW5IV16-F1
#
_cell.length_a   1.000
_cell.length_b   1.000
_cell.length_c   1.000
_cell.angle_alpha   90.00
_cell.angle_beta   90.00
_cell.angle_gamma   90.00
#
_symmetry.space_group_name_H-M   'P 1'
#
loop_
_entity.id
_entity.type
_entity.pdbx_description
1 polymer ?
#
loop_
_entity_poly.entity_id
_entity_poly.type
_entity_poly.pdbx_seq_one_letter_code
_entity_poly.pdbx_strand_id
1 'polypeptide(L)'
;MRQQKAPIDYQLDYMERLFYKIKFKKTESYVIHRIWDKLDDTSILFEGQQEVLLPNGKHALADLYLPQLNIFVEVNEPYHENQVEEDEYRNTNIVNLTHGDLYIIRCGKPEKKGEWRTLEEIHQQIDECVACIKEKIAQSRDSIKPWNMSKWLTVEYHKEKGILNVEDQDCLKTIDDICAIFDTTPKHRGFQRMGTTPVPGKENIEIWYPNINNRSGWSNELSDDGEIFTEYNKDDKKREEHVADCIKDNKKRIAFFRTKDALGIELYRFVGVFHLDTDATREQGKCIWHRDSKIYEL
;
A
#
# COMPACT_ATOMS: atom_id res chain seq x y z
N MET A 1 10.19 29.58 -16.26
CA MET A 1 9.98 28.12 -16.12
C MET A 1 10.39 27.72 -14.72
N ARG A 2 9.46 27.31 -13.84
CA ARG A 2 9.86 26.64 -12.60
C ARG A 2 10.39 25.28 -13.04
N GLN A 3 11.65 24.97 -12.75
CA GLN A 3 12.16 23.61 -12.93
C GLN A 3 11.25 22.68 -12.12
N GLN A 4 10.52 21.82 -12.83
CA GLN A 4 9.77 20.75 -12.20
C GLN A 4 10.83 19.82 -11.60
N LYS A 5 10.88 19.72 -10.26
CA LYS A 5 11.78 18.77 -9.60
C LYS A 5 11.39 17.38 -10.08
N ALA A 6 12.38 16.55 -10.40
CA ALA A 6 12.14 15.14 -10.66
C ALA A 6 11.36 14.53 -9.48
N PRO A 7 10.44 13.58 -9.74
CA PRO A 7 9.72 12.92 -8.68
C PRO A 7 10.71 12.20 -7.77
N ILE A 8 10.44 12.22 -6.46
CA ILE A 8 11.21 11.45 -5.48
C ILE A 8 11.11 9.95 -5.79
N ASP A 9 12.22 9.24 -5.59
CA ASP A 9 12.23 7.78 -5.63
C ASP A 9 11.20 7.21 -4.64
N TYR A 10 10.50 6.12 -5.02
CA TYR A 10 9.43 5.60 -4.17
C TYR A 10 9.96 5.06 -2.85
N GLN A 11 11.02 4.25 -2.89
CA GLN A 11 11.55 3.62 -1.69
C GLN A 11 12.11 4.68 -0.73
N LEU A 12 12.71 5.75 -1.26
CA LEU A 12 13.11 6.90 -0.44
C LEU A 12 11.92 7.58 0.25
N ASP A 13 10.86 7.95 -0.49
CA ASP A 13 9.65 8.58 0.09
C ASP A 13 8.98 7.66 1.13
N TYR A 14 8.96 6.35 0.85
CA TYR A 14 8.45 5.34 1.77
C TYR A 14 9.23 5.34 3.09
N MET A 15 10.56 5.24 3.02
CA MET A 15 11.40 5.20 4.22
C MET A 15 11.36 6.52 5.01
N GLU A 16 11.35 7.68 4.34
CA GLU A 16 11.18 8.98 5.00
C GLU A 16 9.87 9.04 5.79
N ARG A 17 8.77 8.55 5.21
CA ARG A 17 7.45 8.52 5.87
C ARG A 17 7.39 7.53 7.01
N LEU A 18 7.96 6.34 6.85
CA LEU A 18 8.06 5.34 7.90
C LEU A 18 8.78 5.92 9.13
N PHE A 19 9.99 6.46 8.93
CA PHE A 19 10.78 7.05 10.01
C PHE A 19 10.12 8.29 10.62
N TYR A 20 9.45 9.12 9.80
CA TYR A 20 8.67 10.24 10.30
C TYR A 20 7.50 9.80 11.19
N LYS A 21 6.82 8.68 10.86
CA LYS A 21 5.69 8.15 11.62
C LYS A 21 6.12 7.64 13.00
N ILE A 22 7.28 7.01 13.11
CA ILE A 22 7.78 6.43 14.38
C ILE A 22 8.62 7.40 15.22
N LYS A 23 8.94 8.60 14.73
CA LYS A 23 9.88 9.55 15.37
C LYS A 23 9.60 9.90 16.84
N PHE A 24 8.33 9.82 17.27
CA PHE A 24 7.95 10.16 18.64
C PHE A 24 8.14 9.00 19.63
N LYS A 25 8.31 7.79 19.12
CA LYS A 25 8.62 6.59 19.89
C LYS A 25 10.14 6.43 19.96
N LYS A 26 10.77 7.09 20.93
CA LYS A 26 12.22 7.34 20.94
C LYS A 26 13.07 6.07 20.82
N THR A 27 12.76 5.06 21.63
CA THR A 27 13.55 3.81 21.68
C THR A 27 13.28 2.95 20.44
N GLU A 28 12.01 2.72 20.10
CA GLU A 28 11.62 2.04 18.86
C GLU A 28 12.28 2.67 17.64
N SER A 29 12.18 3.99 17.51
CA SER A 29 12.80 4.74 16.42
C SER A 29 14.30 4.50 16.38
N TYR A 30 15.01 4.62 17.50
CA TYR A 30 16.46 4.37 17.55
C TYR A 30 16.84 2.96 17.08
N VAL A 31 16.13 1.95 17.60
CA VAL A 31 16.36 0.55 17.28
C VAL A 31 16.10 0.28 15.79
N ILE A 32 14.95 0.72 15.28
CA ILE A 32 14.54 0.48 13.88
C ILE A 32 15.49 1.16 12.89
N HIS A 33 15.90 2.41 13.15
CA HIS A 33 16.90 3.08 12.30
C HIS A 33 18.22 2.31 12.29
N ARG A 34 18.69 1.84 13.45
CA ARG A 34 19.94 1.09 13.55
C ARG A 34 19.86 -0.26 12.84
N ILE A 35 18.71 -0.96 12.92
CA ILE A 35 18.49 -2.21 12.17
C ILE A 35 18.55 -1.93 10.67
N TRP A 36 17.85 -0.89 10.19
CA TRP A 36 17.87 -0.48 8.78
C TRP A 36 19.30 -0.21 8.29
N ASP A 37 20.04 0.66 8.99
CA ASP A 37 21.39 1.07 8.62
C ASP A 37 22.39 -0.10 8.63
N LYS A 38 22.26 -1.04 9.58
CA LYS A 38 23.17 -2.20 9.69
C LYS A 38 22.78 -3.35 8.75
N LEU A 39 21.50 -3.49 8.45
CA LEU A 39 21.05 -4.45 7.45
C LEU A 39 21.61 -4.07 6.09
N ASP A 40 21.49 -2.78 5.72
CA ASP A 40 22.00 -2.19 4.47
C ASP A 40 21.56 -2.97 3.23
N ASP A 41 20.28 -3.32 3.19
CA ASP A 41 19.67 -4.06 2.09
C ASP A 41 18.29 -3.46 1.75
N THR A 42 18.24 -2.62 0.73
CA THR A 42 17.01 -1.94 0.28
C THR A 42 16.03 -2.85 -0.44
N SER A 43 16.40 -4.12 -0.67
CA SER A 43 15.47 -5.11 -1.22
C SER A 43 14.52 -5.68 -0.17
N ILE A 44 14.70 -5.34 1.11
CA ILE A 44 13.85 -5.79 2.22
C ILE A 44 12.95 -4.64 2.68
N LEU A 45 11.63 -4.88 2.63
CA LEU A 45 10.60 -3.96 3.08
C LEU A 45 10.50 -3.94 4.61
N PHE A 46 10.47 -2.75 5.18
CA PHE A 46 10.21 -2.51 6.60
C PHE A 46 8.80 -1.96 6.76
N GLU A 47 7.93 -2.68 7.48
CA GLU A 47 6.61 -2.19 7.86
C GLU A 47 6.59 -1.89 9.35
N GLY A 48 6.22 -0.66 9.73
CA GLY A 48 6.13 -0.26 11.13
C GLY A 48 4.71 -0.36 11.67
N GLN A 49 4.58 -0.75 12.94
CA GLN A 49 3.29 -0.82 13.66
C GLN A 49 2.29 -1.75 12.97
N GLN A 50 2.73 -2.95 12.62
CA GLN A 50 1.86 -3.93 11.97
C GLN A 50 0.82 -4.43 12.97
N GLU A 51 -0.46 -4.28 12.62
CA GLU A 51 -1.57 -4.71 13.46
C GLU A 51 -1.80 -6.22 13.34
N VAL A 52 -1.94 -6.87 14.49
CA VAL A 52 -2.26 -8.29 14.62
C VAL A 52 -3.50 -8.43 15.51
N LEU A 53 -4.57 -8.98 14.95
CA LEU A 53 -5.81 -9.25 15.69
C LEU A 53 -5.60 -10.47 16.61
N LEU A 54 -5.63 -10.23 17.91
CA LEU A 54 -5.45 -11.26 18.93
C LEU A 54 -6.73 -12.09 19.16
N PRO A 55 -6.63 -13.31 19.69
CA PRO A 55 -7.80 -14.19 19.89
C PRO A 55 -8.84 -13.61 20.88
N ASN A 56 -8.42 -12.70 21.75
CA ASN A 56 -9.29 -12.00 22.69
C ASN A 56 -10.03 -10.79 22.06
N GLY A 57 -9.89 -10.56 20.75
CA GLY A 57 -10.48 -9.44 20.03
C GLY A 57 -9.74 -8.11 20.23
N LYS A 58 -8.63 -8.08 20.97
CA LYS A 58 -7.74 -6.91 21.04
C LYS A 58 -6.75 -6.93 19.88
N HIS A 59 -6.13 -5.79 19.64
CA HIS A 59 -5.08 -5.64 18.63
C HIS A 59 -3.71 -5.50 19.29
N ALA A 60 -2.72 -6.19 18.75
CA ALA A 60 -1.31 -5.96 19.02
C ALA A 60 -0.69 -5.17 17.88
N LEU A 61 0.30 -4.33 18.18
CA LEU A 61 1.12 -3.67 17.19
C LEU A 61 2.54 -4.18 17.33
N ALA A 62 3.07 -4.78 16.26
CA ALA A 62 4.49 -5.08 16.18
C ALA A 62 5.27 -3.85 15.73
N ASP A 63 6.34 -3.51 16.44
CA ASP A 63 7.10 -2.29 16.18
C ASP A 63 7.70 -2.27 14.77
N LEU A 64 8.25 -3.41 14.34
CA LEU A 64 8.75 -3.63 12.98
C LEU A 64 8.36 -5.04 12.48
N TYR A 65 7.93 -5.10 11.22
CA TYR A 65 7.65 -6.32 10.49
C TYR A 65 8.41 -6.32 9.15
N LEU A 66 8.95 -7.47 8.78
CA LEU A 66 9.71 -7.72 7.55
C LEU A 66 8.95 -8.78 6.74
N PRO A 67 7.99 -8.38 5.87
CA PRO A 67 7.01 -9.31 5.31
C PRO A 67 7.62 -10.44 4.49
N GLN A 68 8.66 -10.15 3.72
CA GLN A 68 9.34 -11.11 2.85
C GLN A 68 9.99 -12.27 3.63
N LEU A 69 10.31 -12.04 4.90
CA LEU A 69 10.98 -12.99 5.78
C LEU A 69 10.03 -13.57 6.84
N ASN A 70 8.81 -13.03 6.94
CA ASN A 70 7.90 -13.26 8.06
C ASN A 70 8.61 -13.10 9.42
N ILE A 71 9.34 -11.99 9.59
CA ILE A 71 10.06 -11.65 10.83
C ILE A 71 9.40 -10.43 11.49
N PHE A 72 9.16 -10.52 12.79
CA PHE A 72 8.72 -9.45 13.66
C PHE A 72 9.85 -9.04 14.59
N VAL A 73 9.95 -7.74 14.86
CA VAL A 73 10.85 -7.17 15.87
C VAL A 73 10.04 -6.32 16.84
N GLU A 74 10.21 -6.59 18.12
CA GLU A 74 9.54 -5.90 19.23
C GLU A 74 10.58 -5.23 20.13
N VAL A 75 10.34 -3.97 20.50
CA VAL A 75 11.24 -3.16 21.32
C VAL A 75 10.64 -2.97 22.70
N ASN A 76 11.22 -3.69 23.66
CA ASN A 76 10.70 -3.80 25.01
C ASN A 76 11.42 -2.81 25.94
N GLU A 77 10.83 -1.64 26.14
CA GLU A 77 11.28 -0.65 27.14
C GLU A 77 11.15 -1.18 28.58
N PRO A 78 11.88 -0.62 29.57
CA PRO A 78 11.73 -1.04 30.96
C PRO A 78 10.30 -0.87 31.49
N TYR A 79 9.79 -1.91 32.17
CA TYR A 79 8.39 -2.06 32.55
C TYR A 79 8.02 -1.59 33.97
N HIS A 80 6.72 -1.38 34.17
CA HIS A 80 6.02 -1.59 35.45
C HIS A 80 5.33 -2.98 35.49
N GLU A 81 5.02 -3.52 36.67
CA GLU A 81 4.61 -4.94 36.89
C GLU A 81 3.52 -5.48 35.96
N ASN A 82 2.51 -4.68 35.62
CA ASN A 82 1.37 -5.14 34.82
C ASN A 82 1.67 -5.31 33.32
N GLN A 83 2.81 -4.80 32.83
CA GLN A 83 3.16 -4.85 31.40
C GLN A 83 3.86 -6.15 31.00
N VAL A 84 4.39 -6.92 31.94
CA VAL A 84 5.13 -8.16 31.64
C VAL A 84 4.18 -9.24 31.12
N GLU A 85 3.07 -9.48 31.81
CA GLU A 85 2.06 -10.47 31.39
C GLU A 85 1.39 -10.06 30.07
N GLU A 86 1.11 -8.76 29.88
CA GLU A 86 0.54 -8.24 28.64
C GLU A 86 1.49 -8.42 27.46
N ASP A 87 2.80 -8.17 27.65
CA ASP A 87 3.79 -8.35 26.60
C ASP A 87 4.08 -9.82 26.30
N GLU A 88 4.13 -10.69 27.30
CA GLU A 88 4.26 -12.14 27.06
C GLU A 88 3.04 -12.68 26.30
N TYR A 89 1.84 -12.28 26.70
CA TYR A 89 0.61 -12.63 25.98
C TYR A 89 0.65 -12.11 24.54
N ARG A 90 1.04 -10.84 24.34
CA ARG A 90 1.15 -10.21 23.02
C ARG A 90 2.13 -10.96 22.12
N ASN A 91 3.37 -11.14 22.59
CA ASN A 91 4.45 -11.78 21.85
C ASN A 91 4.12 -13.23 21.48
N THR A 92 3.55 -13.99 22.42
CA THR A 92 3.15 -15.38 22.18
C THR A 92 2.08 -15.47 21.11
N ASN A 93 1.10 -14.57 21.13
CA ASN A 93 0.03 -14.57 20.13
C ASN A 93 0.50 -14.09 18.76
N ILE A 94 1.44 -13.15 18.66
CA ILE A 94 2.05 -12.78 17.37
C ILE A 94 2.63 -14.04 16.71
N VAL A 95 3.50 -14.76 17.42
CA VAL A 95 4.12 -15.99 16.89
C VAL A 95 3.07 -17.04 16.52
N ASN A 96 2.09 -17.28 17.40
CA ASN A 96 1.06 -18.30 17.17
C ASN A 96 0.15 -18.00 15.98
N LEU A 97 -0.15 -16.72 15.73
CA LEU A 97 -1.08 -16.29 14.68
C LEU A 97 -0.38 -16.10 13.33
N THR A 98 0.85 -15.59 13.34
CA THR A 98 1.57 -15.26 12.10
C THR A 98 2.50 -16.38 11.65
N HIS A 99 2.79 -17.33 12.54
CA HIS A 99 3.83 -18.37 12.35
C HIS A 99 5.19 -17.77 11.95
N GLY A 100 5.43 -16.51 12.32
CA GLY A 100 6.65 -15.77 12.03
C GLY A 100 7.67 -15.86 13.16
N ASP A 101 8.92 -15.51 12.84
CA ASP A 101 9.97 -15.40 13.84
C ASP A 101 9.82 -14.06 14.57
N LEU A 102 9.96 -14.08 15.90
CA LEU A 102 9.88 -12.89 16.72
C LEU A 102 11.21 -12.61 17.42
N TYR A 103 11.79 -11.44 17.17
CA TYR A 103 12.97 -10.94 17.87
C TYR A 103 12.57 -9.85 18.85
N ILE A 104 12.93 -10.05 20.11
CA ILE A 104 12.64 -9.10 21.19
C ILE A 104 13.93 -8.38 21.56
N ILE A 105 13.99 -7.08 21.27
CA ILE A 105 15.06 -6.19 21.75
C ILE A 105 14.68 -5.70 23.14
N ARG A 106 15.26 -6.31 24.18
CA ARG A 106 14.98 -5.98 25.58
C ARG A 106 15.84 -4.80 26.00
N CYS A 107 15.24 -3.62 26.09
CA CYS A 107 15.89 -2.41 26.59
C CYS A 107 15.87 -2.32 28.12
N GLY A 108 14.93 -3.00 28.78
CA GLY A 108 14.90 -3.15 30.24
C GLY A 108 15.72 -4.33 30.76
N LYS A 109 16.20 -4.20 32.01
CA LYS A 109 16.82 -5.30 32.75
C LYS A 109 15.74 -6.19 33.39
N PRO A 110 15.68 -7.50 33.11
CA PRO A 110 14.66 -8.38 33.67
C PRO A 110 14.78 -8.51 35.19
N GLU A 111 16.00 -8.46 35.73
CA GLU A 111 16.29 -8.59 37.15
C GLU A 111 16.05 -7.30 37.96
N LYS A 112 15.91 -6.14 37.31
CA LYS A 112 15.77 -4.83 37.96
C LYS A 112 14.73 -3.94 37.27
N LYS A 113 13.53 -3.88 37.87
CA LYS A 113 12.38 -3.13 37.37
C LYS A 113 12.72 -1.66 37.13
N GLY A 114 12.30 -1.14 35.97
CA GLY A 114 12.55 0.25 35.57
C GLY A 114 14.00 0.59 35.21
N GLU A 115 14.94 -0.35 35.34
CA GLU A 115 16.33 -0.11 34.94
C GLU A 115 16.54 -0.42 33.47
N TRP A 116 17.22 0.50 32.79
CA TRP A 116 17.68 0.34 31.43
C TRP A 116 18.94 -0.53 31.35
N ARG A 117 19.02 -1.32 30.29
CA ARG A 117 20.28 -1.88 29.80
C ARG A 117 21.19 -0.78 29.27
N THR A 118 22.49 -1.05 29.21
CA THR A 118 23.43 -0.11 28.61
C THR A 118 23.24 -0.05 27.09
N LEU A 119 23.77 1.00 26.47
CA LEU A 119 23.71 1.17 25.02
C LEU A 119 24.39 -0.01 24.31
N GLU A 120 25.51 -0.49 24.84
CA GLU A 120 26.27 -1.63 24.31
C GLU A 120 25.47 -2.93 24.39
N GLU A 121 24.77 -3.19 25.50
CA GLU A 121 23.90 -4.35 25.64
C GLU A 121 22.71 -4.32 24.67
N ILE A 122 22.18 -3.14 24.36
CA ILE A 122 21.12 -2.97 23.36
C ILE A 122 21.70 -3.15 21.95
N HIS A 123 22.89 -2.60 21.68
CA HIS A 123 23.56 -2.79 20.39
C HIS A 123 23.86 -4.26 20.10
N GLN A 124 24.31 -5.01 21.10
CA GLN A 124 24.56 -6.44 20.95
C GLN A 124 23.30 -7.20 20.51
N GLN A 125 22.14 -6.91 21.11
CA GLN A 125 20.86 -7.51 20.71
C GLN A 125 20.44 -7.10 19.30
N ILE A 126 20.66 -5.83 18.92
CA ILE A 126 20.39 -5.35 17.55
C ILE A 126 21.29 -6.09 16.54
N ASP A 127 22.56 -6.29 16.89
CA ASP A 127 23.54 -6.96 16.05
C ASP A 127 23.16 -8.44 15.82
N GLU A 128 22.69 -9.12 16.86
CA GLU A 128 22.15 -10.49 16.79
C GLU A 128 20.89 -10.54 15.90
N CYS A 129 19.96 -9.61 16.09
CA CYS A 129 18.77 -9.50 15.25
C CYS A 129 19.13 -9.31 13.77
N VAL A 130 20.05 -8.40 13.45
CA VAL A 130 20.51 -8.15 12.07
C VAL A 130 21.22 -9.38 11.49
N ALA A 131 22.04 -10.07 12.28
CA ALA A 131 22.70 -11.30 11.84
C ALA A 131 21.69 -12.38 11.45
N CYS A 132 20.65 -12.58 12.27
CA CYS A 132 19.58 -13.52 11.96
C CYS A 132 18.78 -13.14 10.71
N ILE A 133 18.45 -11.85 10.54
CA ILE A 133 17.78 -11.36 9.32
C ILE A 133 18.63 -11.68 8.09
N LYS A 134 19.93 -11.38 8.12
CA LYS A 134 20.86 -11.66 7.02
C LYS A 134 20.98 -13.16 6.73
N GLU A 135 20.98 -13.99 7.77
CA GLU A 135 21.00 -15.45 7.62
C GLU A 135 19.71 -15.94 6.93
N LYS A 136 18.54 -15.45 7.33
CA LYS A 136 17.26 -15.85 6.71
C LYS A 136 17.16 -15.40 5.25
N ILE A 137 17.68 -14.22 4.93
CA ILE A 137 17.83 -13.73 3.54
C ILE A 137 18.70 -14.71 2.74
N ALA A 138 19.85 -15.12 3.28
CA ALA A 138 20.75 -16.04 2.61
C ALA A 138 20.11 -17.44 2.39
N GLN A 139 19.36 -17.94 3.36
CA GLN A 139 18.66 -19.23 3.28
C GLN A 139 17.50 -19.22 2.27
N SER A 140 16.87 -18.06 2.06
CA SER A 140 15.65 -17.92 1.26
C SER A 140 15.88 -17.14 -0.03
N ARG A 141 17.14 -17.01 -0.47
CA ARG A 141 17.56 -16.12 -1.56
C ARG A 141 16.81 -16.36 -2.88
N ASP A 142 16.48 -17.61 -3.18
CA ASP A 142 15.79 -17.97 -4.43
C ASP A 142 14.26 -17.83 -4.34
N SER A 143 13.70 -17.76 -3.13
CA SER A 143 12.25 -17.67 -2.90
C SER A 143 11.78 -16.28 -2.49
N ILE A 144 12.66 -15.42 -1.97
CA ILE A 144 12.30 -14.05 -1.59
C ILE A 144 12.11 -13.21 -2.86
N LYS A 145 10.91 -12.66 -3.02
CA LYS A 145 10.68 -11.58 -3.98
C LYS A 145 11.26 -10.29 -3.39
N PRO A 146 12.23 -9.62 -4.05
CA PRO A 146 12.80 -8.38 -3.55
C PRO A 146 11.76 -7.26 -3.59
N TRP A 147 11.75 -6.38 -2.59
CA TRP A 147 10.98 -5.15 -2.61
C TRP A 147 11.62 -4.19 -3.61
N ASN A 148 10.96 -3.97 -4.75
CA ASN A 148 11.45 -3.09 -5.81
C ASN A 148 10.30 -2.28 -6.42
N MET A 149 9.51 -1.65 -5.56
CA MET A 149 8.39 -0.81 -5.98
C MET A 149 8.84 0.34 -6.87
N SER A 150 10.02 0.91 -6.64
CA SER A 150 10.56 1.97 -7.52
C SER A 150 10.65 1.54 -8.98
N LYS A 151 11.05 0.29 -9.26
CA LYS A 151 11.03 -0.27 -10.61
C LYS A 151 9.61 -0.57 -11.08
N TRP A 152 8.79 -1.21 -10.26
CA TRP A 152 7.45 -1.68 -10.65
C TRP A 152 6.44 -0.56 -10.88
N LEU A 153 6.73 0.66 -10.43
CA LEU A 153 5.89 1.85 -10.66
C LEU A 153 6.23 2.59 -11.97
N THR A 154 7.26 2.14 -12.71
CA THR A 154 7.71 2.82 -13.94
C THR A 154 6.85 2.46 -15.14
N VAL A 155 6.74 3.40 -16.10
CA VAL A 155 6.04 3.20 -17.36
C VAL A 155 6.72 2.08 -18.16
N GLU A 156 8.05 2.06 -18.16
CA GLU A 156 8.88 1.10 -18.88
C GLU A 156 8.62 -0.32 -18.40
N TYR A 157 8.55 -0.54 -17.08
CA TYR A 157 8.25 -1.84 -16.52
C TYR A 157 6.92 -2.39 -17.03
N HIS A 158 5.85 -1.59 -17.01
CA HIS A 158 4.54 -2.02 -17.47
C HIS A 158 4.51 -2.28 -18.99
N LYS A 159 5.17 -1.43 -19.79
CA LYS A 159 5.29 -1.63 -21.23
C LYS A 159 6.07 -2.89 -21.60
N GLU A 160 7.18 -3.16 -20.91
CA GLU A 160 7.98 -4.38 -21.11
C GLU A 160 7.19 -5.63 -20.68
N LYS A 161 6.46 -5.53 -19.56
CA LYS A 161 5.58 -6.61 -19.07
C LYS A 161 4.44 -6.90 -20.06
N GLY A 162 3.92 -5.87 -20.74
CA GLY A 162 2.89 -5.96 -21.79
C GLY A 162 1.49 -6.32 -21.30
N ILE A 163 1.33 -6.55 -19.99
CA ILE A 163 0.08 -6.98 -19.38
C ILE A 163 -0.10 -6.34 -18.01
N LEU A 164 -1.32 -5.86 -17.75
CA LEU A 164 -1.78 -5.43 -16.45
C LEU A 164 -2.58 -6.56 -15.79
N ASN A 165 -2.34 -6.82 -14.52
CA ASN A 165 -2.97 -7.90 -13.77
C ASN A 165 -3.29 -7.46 -12.33
N VAL A 166 -4.54 -7.66 -11.93
CA VAL A 166 -5.01 -7.35 -10.56
C VAL A 166 -4.26 -8.18 -9.52
N GLU A 167 -3.97 -9.46 -9.81
CA GLU A 167 -3.31 -10.37 -8.87
C GLU A 167 -1.83 -9.99 -8.65
N ASP A 168 -1.19 -9.38 -9.65
CA ASP A 168 0.18 -8.85 -9.53
C ASP A 168 0.22 -7.50 -8.78
N GLN A 169 -0.96 -6.96 -8.45
CA GLN A 169 -1.13 -5.67 -7.79
C GLN A 169 -0.51 -4.50 -8.57
N ASP A 170 -0.58 -4.54 -9.91
CA ASP A 170 0.00 -3.51 -10.77
C ASP A 170 -0.54 -2.12 -10.41
N CYS A 171 0.37 -1.15 -10.30
CA CYS A 171 0.03 0.21 -9.94
C CYS A 171 1.03 1.21 -10.51
N LEU A 172 0.61 2.48 -10.57
CA LEU A 172 1.43 3.61 -11.00
C LEU A 172 1.25 4.79 -10.05
N LYS A 173 2.23 5.69 -10.03
CA LYS A 173 2.23 6.86 -9.13
C LYS A 173 1.24 7.93 -9.59
N THR A 174 1.15 8.19 -10.90
CA THR A 174 0.39 9.32 -11.42
C THR A 174 -0.49 8.93 -12.60
N ILE A 175 -1.53 9.74 -12.85
CA ILE A 175 -2.36 9.61 -14.05
C ILE A 175 -1.55 9.85 -15.32
N ASP A 176 -0.52 10.68 -15.27
CA ASP A 176 0.38 10.92 -16.40
C ASP A 176 1.16 9.64 -16.75
N ASP A 177 1.66 8.91 -15.74
CA ASP A 177 2.30 7.60 -15.94
C ASP A 177 1.31 6.57 -16.50
N ILE A 178 0.08 6.53 -15.98
CA ILE A 178 -0.97 5.65 -16.51
C ILE A 178 -1.23 5.97 -17.99
N CYS A 179 -1.43 7.23 -18.35
CA CYS A 179 -1.64 7.57 -19.75
C CYS A 179 -0.44 7.18 -20.63
N ALA A 180 0.78 7.33 -20.11
CA ALA A 180 2.00 7.02 -20.85
C ALA A 180 2.13 5.52 -21.17
N ILE A 181 1.65 4.60 -20.31
CA ILE A 181 1.66 3.16 -20.64
C ILE A 181 0.74 2.82 -21.83
N PHE A 182 -0.27 3.65 -22.10
CA PHE A 182 -1.18 3.53 -23.26
C PHE A 182 -0.81 4.46 -24.42
N ASP A 183 0.39 5.04 -24.42
CA ASP A 183 0.85 6.01 -25.44
C ASP A 183 -0.10 7.21 -25.64
N THR A 184 -0.70 7.68 -24.54
CA THR A 184 -1.62 8.83 -24.53
C THR A 184 -1.25 9.84 -23.46
N THR A 185 -2.01 10.95 -23.39
CA THR A 185 -1.85 11.98 -22.35
C THR A 185 -3.18 12.27 -21.67
N PRO A 186 -3.18 12.69 -20.38
CA PRO A 186 -4.42 12.96 -19.66
C PRO A 186 -5.24 14.05 -20.36
N LYS A 187 -6.55 13.85 -20.46
CA LYS A 187 -7.44 14.88 -20.99
C LYS A 187 -7.72 15.99 -19.97
N HIS A 188 -7.79 17.22 -20.48
CA HIS A 188 -8.08 18.42 -19.69
C HIS A 188 -9.30 19.17 -20.21
N ARG A 189 -10.11 19.72 -19.30
CA ARG A 189 -11.17 20.69 -19.56
C ARG A 189 -10.79 22.00 -18.87
N GLY A 190 -10.16 22.91 -19.61
CA GLY A 190 -9.50 24.09 -19.03
C GLY A 190 -8.38 23.66 -18.08
N PHE A 191 -8.42 24.14 -16.84
CA PHE A 191 -7.44 23.77 -15.80
C PHE A 191 -7.77 22.44 -15.09
N GLN A 192 -8.93 21.83 -15.35
CA GLN A 192 -9.36 20.60 -14.69
C GLN A 192 -8.99 19.36 -15.50
N ARG A 193 -8.49 18.32 -14.84
CA ARG A 193 -8.25 17.01 -15.44
C ARG A 193 -9.56 16.22 -15.50
N MET A 194 -9.80 15.55 -16.61
CA MET A 194 -10.95 14.67 -16.81
C MET A 194 -10.80 13.37 -15.99
N GLY A 195 -11.92 12.76 -15.59
CA GLY A 195 -11.94 11.48 -14.88
C GLY A 195 -11.62 10.26 -15.75
N THR A 196 -11.69 10.42 -17.09
CA THR A 196 -11.38 9.37 -18.06
C THR A 196 -10.52 9.88 -19.21
N THR A 197 -9.86 8.97 -19.92
CA THR A 197 -9.07 9.25 -21.13
C THR A 197 -9.25 8.11 -22.12
N PRO A 198 -9.58 8.36 -23.41
CA PRO A 198 -9.70 7.30 -24.41
C PRO A 198 -8.39 6.57 -24.63
N VAL A 199 -8.47 5.27 -24.92
CA VAL A 199 -7.32 4.49 -25.35
C VAL A 199 -7.09 4.73 -26.86
N PRO A 200 -5.87 5.10 -27.30
CA PRO A 200 -5.58 5.28 -28.72
C PRO A 200 -5.96 4.05 -29.56
N GLY A 201 -6.63 4.28 -30.68
CA GLY A 201 -7.05 3.21 -31.60
C GLY A 201 -8.18 2.31 -31.11
N LYS A 202 -8.79 2.56 -29.93
CA LYS A 202 -9.91 1.77 -29.41
C LYS A 202 -11.11 2.68 -29.06
N GLU A 203 -12.17 2.63 -29.86
CA GLU A 203 -13.31 3.57 -29.75
C GLU A 203 -14.22 3.32 -28.53
N ASN A 204 -14.35 2.06 -28.09
CA ASN A 204 -15.32 1.64 -27.06
C ASN A 204 -14.67 1.35 -25.70
N ILE A 205 -13.46 1.87 -25.45
CA ILE A 205 -12.77 1.69 -24.19
C ILE A 205 -12.03 2.95 -23.77
N GLU A 206 -12.07 3.24 -22.48
CA GLU A 206 -11.37 4.37 -21.89
C GLU A 206 -10.64 3.95 -20.60
N ILE A 207 -9.60 4.69 -20.28
CA ILE A 207 -8.88 4.61 -19.02
C ILE A 207 -9.66 5.45 -18.01
N TRP A 208 -9.91 4.91 -16.83
CA TRP A 208 -10.69 5.56 -15.77
C TRP A 208 -9.87 5.66 -14.49
N TYR A 209 -9.94 6.81 -13.82
CA TYR A 209 -9.17 7.11 -12.60
C TYR A 209 -10.11 7.35 -11.40
N PRO A 210 -10.88 6.32 -10.95
CA PRO A 210 -11.81 6.52 -9.86
C PRO A 210 -11.09 6.91 -8.57
N ASN A 211 -11.78 7.71 -7.75
CA ASN A 211 -11.33 8.12 -6.43
C ASN A 211 -12.52 8.11 -5.46
N ILE A 212 -12.32 7.57 -4.26
CA ILE A 212 -13.33 7.38 -3.22
C ILE A 212 -14.20 8.62 -3.02
N ASN A 213 -13.56 9.80 -2.89
CA ASN A 213 -14.28 11.07 -2.79
C ASN A 213 -13.49 12.16 -3.50
N ASN A 214 -14.11 12.84 -4.45
CA ASN A 214 -13.53 14.05 -5.04
C ASN A 214 -14.28 15.32 -4.59
N ARG A 215 -13.61 16.46 -4.72
CA ARG A 215 -14.15 17.78 -4.30
C ARG A 215 -15.36 18.22 -5.12
N SER A 216 -15.67 17.56 -6.23
CA SER A 216 -16.82 17.83 -7.09
C SER A 216 -18.07 16.99 -6.75
N GLY A 217 -18.03 16.25 -5.64
CA GLY A 217 -19.18 15.51 -5.10
C GLY A 217 -19.38 14.13 -5.69
N TRP A 218 -18.41 13.60 -6.46
CA TRP A 218 -18.45 12.22 -6.93
C TRP A 218 -17.96 11.25 -5.85
N SER A 219 -18.68 10.14 -5.72
CA SER A 219 -18.30 8.94 -4.96
C SER A 219 -17.96 7.83 -5.93
N ASN A 220 -16.91 7.06 -5.62
CA ASN A 220 -16.57 5.83 -6.32
C ASN A 220 -16.31 4.75 -5.28
N GLU A 221 -17.10 3.69 -5.32
CA GLU A 221 -17.06 2.61 -4.34
C GLU A 221 -16.80 1.30 -5.07
N LEU A 222 -15.73 0.61 -4.70
CA LEU A 222 -15.42 -0.74 -5.14
C LEU A 222 -15.90 -1.70 -4.06
N SER A 223 -16.65 -2.74 -4.44
CA SER A 223 -17.05 -3.82 -3.52
C SER A 223 -15.84 -4.56 -2.94
N ASP A 224 -16.00 -5.19 -1.79
CA ASP A 224 -14.90 -5.89 -1.09
C ASP A 224 -14.31 -7.04 -1.92
N ASP A 225 -15.12 -7.70 -2.75
CA ASP A 225 -14.68 -8.73 -3.71
C ASP A 225 -14.04 -8.14 -5.00
N GLY A 226 -14.11 -6.82 -5.17
CA GLY A 226 -13.61 -6.08 -6.30
C GLY A 226 -14.40 -6.25 -7.61
N GLU A 227 -15.57 -6.89 -7.57
CA GLU A 227 -16.34 -7.21 -8.78
C GLU A 227 -17.23 -6.06 -9.26
N ILE A 228 -17.67 -5.17 -8.36
CA ILE A 228 -18.65 -4.12 -8.66
C ILE A 228 -18.09 -2.75 -8.28
N PHE A 229 -18.13 -1.83 -9.24
CA PHE A 229 -17.93 -0.40 -8.99
C PHE A 229 -19.28 0.33 -9.00
N THR A 230 -19.51 1.17 -8.00
CA THR A 230 -20.64 2.11 -7.95
C THR A 230 -20.11 3.53 -8.07
N GLU A 231 -20.48 4.23 -9.14
CA GLU A 231 -20.12 5.63 -9.41
C GLU A 231 -21.37 6.52 -9.37
N TYR A 232 -21.33 7.60 -8.59
CA TYR A 232 -22.43 8.56 -8.55
C TYR A 232 -22.01 9.93 -8.04
N ASN A 233 -22.76 10.97 -8.42
CA ASN A 233 -22.66 12.30 -7.81
C ASN A 233 -23.69 12.46 -6.69
N LYS A 234 -23.31 13.19 -5.63
CA LYS A 234 -24.20 13.57 -4.53
C LYS A 234 -25.26 14.61 -4.96
N ASP A 235 -25.02 15.33 -6.05
CA ASP A 235 -25.98 16.21 -6.72
C ASP A 235 -26.84 15.39 -7.70
N ASP A 236 -28.16 15.42 -7.51
CA ASP A 236 -29.10 14.60 -8.28
C ASP A 236 -29.10 14.94 -9.77
N LYS A 237 -29.08 16.22 -10.12
CA LYS A 237 -29.11 16.65 -11.52
C LYS A 237 -27.84 16.21 -12.26
N LYS A 238 -26.68 16.41 -11.65
CA LYS A 238 -25.41 15.95 -12.23
C LYS A 238 -25.36 14.43 -12.35
N ARG A 239 -25.94 13.72 -11.37
CA ARG A 239 -26.01 12.26 -11.38
C ARG A 239 -26.89 11.77 -12.54
N GLU A 240 -28.08 12.34 -12.71
CA GLU A 240 -29.00 12.00 -13.80
C GLU A 240 -28.38 12.25 -15.19
N GLU A 241 -27.77 13.43 -15.39
CA GLU A 241 -27.09 13.78 -16.64
C GLU A 241 -25.96 12.78 -16.95
N HIS A 242 -25.12 12.45 -15.96
CA HIS A 242 -24.02 11.52 -16.14
C HIS A 242 -24.45 10.07 -16.34
N VAL A 243 -25.51 9.61 -15.66
CA VAL A 243 -26.10 8.30 -15.88
C VAL A 243 -26.59 8.17 -17.33
N ALA A 244 -27.29 9.20 -17.83
CA ALA A 244 -27.76 9.22 -19.22
C ALA A 244 -26.59 9.19 -20.21
N ASP A 245 -25.54 9.98 -19.98
CA ASP A 245 -24.33 9.99 -20.81
C ASP A 245 -23.59 8.65 -20.78
N CYS A 246 -23.44 8.01 -19.61
CA CYS A 246 -22.78 6.71 -19.48
C CYS A 246 -23.55 5.60 -20.18
N ILE A 247 -24.89 5.56 -20.05
CA ILE A 247 -25.74 4.59 -20.76
C ILE A 247 -25.63 4.79 -22.28
N LYS A 248 -25.59 6.04 -22.74
CA LYS A 248 -25.49 6.36 -24.16
C LYS A 248 -24.14 5.96 -24.76
N ASP A 249 -23.06 6.28 -24.05
CA ASP A 249 -21.70 5.99 -24.49
C ASP A 249 -21.35 4.50 -24.37
N ASN A 250 -21.82 3.84 -23.29
CA ASN A 250 -21.66 2.43 -22.97
C ASN A 250 -20.24 1.88 -23.21
N LYS A 251 -19.22 2.67 -22.85
CA LYS A 251 -17.80 2.30 -23.01
C LYS A 251 -17.35 1.37 -21.89
N LYS A 252 -16.43 0.47 -22.21
CA LYS A 252 -15.67 -0.26 -21.19
C LYS A 252 -14.64 0.65 -20.53
N ARG A 253 -14.32 0.37 -19.28
CA ARG A 253 -13.36 1.17 -18.49
C ARG A 253 -12.23 0.31 -17.96
N ILE A 254 -11.00 0.70 -18.26
CA ILE A 254 -9.79 0.18 -17.63
C ILE A 254 -9.57 0.99 -16.36
N ALA A 255 -9.87 0.40 -15.21
CA ALA A 255 -9.96 1.14 -13.96
C ALA A 255 -8.63 1.13 -13.20
N PHE A 256 -8.13 2.33 -12.90
CA PHE A 256 -6.99 2.58 -12.04
C PHE A 256 -7.45 3.32 -10.78
N PHE A 257 -7.80 2.55 -9.74
CA PHE A 257 -8.39 3.09 -8.53
C PHE A 257 -7.34 3.73 -7.64
N ARG A 258 -7.58 4.99 -7.25
CA ARG A 258 -6.69 5.71 -6.36
C ARG A 258 -6.86 5.24 -4.92
N THR A 259 -5.81 4.65 -4.37
CA THR A 259 -5.74 4.18 -2.99
C THR A 259 -4.68 4.95 -2.21
N LYS A 260 -4.87 5.05 -0.89
CA LYS A 260 -3.91 5.67 0.03
C LYS A 260 -3.55 4.66 1.11
N ASP A 261 -2.27 4.43 1.33
CA ASP A 261 -1.78 3.49 2.35
C ASP A 261 -1.67 4.13 3.75
N ALA A 262 -1.22 3.33 4.73
CA ALA A 262 -1.04 3.74 6.12
C ALA A 262 0.10 4.75 6.37
N LEU A 263 0.99 4.96 5.39
CA LEU A 263 2.01 6.02 5.37
C LEU A 263 1.53 7.27 4.61
N GLY A 264 0.32 7.21 4.07
CA GLY A 264 -0.31 8.26 3.32
C GLY A 264 0.24 8.43 1.91
N ILE A 265 0.91 7.41 1.37
CA ILE A 265 1.33 7.36 -0.02
C ILE A 265 0.11 7.02 -0.86
N GLU A 266 -0.07 7.75 -1.96
CA GLU A 266 -1.17 7.55 -2.88
C GLU A 266 -0.64 6.89 -4.15
N LEU A 267 -1.29 5.79 -4.55
CA LEU A 267 -1.01 5.08 -5.79
C LEU A 267 -2.32 4.82 -6.53
N TYR A 268 -2.21 4.65 -7.85
CA TYR A 268 -3.33 4.24 -8.69
C TYR A 268 -3.15 2.76 -9.05
N ARG A 269 -4.02 1.92 -8.51
CA ARG A 269 -3.96 0.47 -8.68
C ARG A 269 -4.86 0.02 -9.81
N PHE A 270 -4.35 -0.80 -10.72
CA PHE A 270 -5.18 -1.48 -11.69
C PHE A 270 -6.09 -2.47 -10.97
N VAL A 271 -7.40 -2.30 -11.12
CA VAL A 271 -8.43 -3.10 -10.42
C VAL A 271 -9.32 -3.90 -11.38
N GLY A 272 -9.08 -3.76 -12.69
CA GLY A 272 -9.72 -4.55 -13.73
C GLY A 272 -10.26 -3.73 -14.89
N VAL A 273 -10.86 -4.44 -15.83
CA VAL A 273 -11.66 -3.87 -16.93
C VAL A 273 -13.12 -4.05 -16.58
N PHE A 274 -13.91 -2.99 -16.70
CA PHE A 274 -15.30 -2.97 -16.28
C PHE A 274 -16.23 -2.59 -17.44
N HIS A 275 -17.45 -3.14 -17.44
CA HIS A 275 -18.54 -2.73 -18.31
C HIS A 275 -19.69 -2.15 -17.47
N LEU A 276 -20.51 -1.29 -18.08
CA LEU A 276 -21.69 -0.73 -17.43
C LEU A 276 -22.84 -1.75 -17.47
N ASP A 277 -23.42 -2.08 -16.32
CA ASP A 277 -24.73 -2.73 -16.28
C ASP A 277 -25.80 -1.66 -16.48
N THR A 278 -26.32 -1.57 -17.69
CA THR A 278 -27.30 -0.53 -18.04
C THR A 278 -28.63 -0.68 -17.32
N ASP A 279 -29.02 -1.90 -16.95
CA ASP A 279 -30.32 -2.14 -16.33
C ASP A 279 -30.24 -1.78 -14.85
N ALA A 280 -29.23 -2.29 -14.13
CA ALA A 280 -28.97 -1.88 -12.75
C ALA A 280 -28.70 -0.37 -12.65
N THR A 281 -28.01 0.21 -13.63
CA THR A 281 -27.74 1.66 -13.66
C THR A 281 -29.02 2.49 -13.77
N ARG A 282 -29.97 2.07 -14.62
CA ARG A 282 -31.27 2.73 -14.75
C ARG A 282 -32.12 2.58 -13.49
N GLU A 283 -32.15 1.38 -12.92
CA GLU A 283 -32.94 1.08 -11.73
C GLU A 283 -32.45 1.85 -10.51
N GLN A 284 -31.13 1.94 -10.31
CA GLN A 284 -30.54 2.54 -9.12
C GLN A 284 -30.25 4.04 -9.27
N GLY A 285 -30.29 4.59 -10.49
CA GLY A 285 -29.93 5.97 -10.77
C GLY A 285 -28.48 6.31 -10.45
N LYS A 286 -27.59 5.31 -10.53
CA LYS A 286 -26.14 5.37 -10.29
C LYS A 286 -25.45 4.51 -11.33
N CYS A 287 -24.23 4.83 -11.76
CA CYS A 287 -23.52 3.99 -12.71
C CYS A 287 -22.98 2.75 -11.98
N ILE A 288 -23.51 1.57 -12.34
CA ILE A 288 -23.12 0.27 -11.80
C ILE A 288 -22.23 -0.42 -12.83
N TRP A 289 -21.02 -0.75 -12.44
CA TRP A 289 -20.00 -1.30 -13.32
C TRP A 289 -19.60 -2.69 -12.83
N HIS A 290 -19.68 -3.70 -13.70
CA HIS A 290 -19.24 -5.06 -13.41
C HIS A 290 -17.87 -5.34 -14.02
N ARG A 291 -17.01 -6.02 -13.27
CA ARG A 291 -15.68 -6.43 -13.73
C ARG A 291 -15.82 -7.52 -14.80
N ASP A 292 -15.32 -7.23 -15.99
CA ASP A 292 -15.17 -8.17 -17.09
C ASP A 292 -13.92 -9.02 -16.96
N SER A 293 -12.82 -8.39 -16.52
CA SER A 293 -11.50 -9.00 -16.54
C SER A 293 -10.61 -8.43 -15.44
N LYS A 294 -9.79 -9.31 -14.86
CA LYS A 294 -8.67 -8.97 -13.97
C LYS A 294 -7.37 -8.71 -14.72
N ILE A 295 -7.39 -8.84 -16.04
CA ILE A 295 -6.22 -8.77 -16.92
C ILE A 295 -6.50 -7.82 -18.10
N TYR A 296 -5.51 -7.04 -18.50
CA TYR A 296 -5.55 -6.24 -19.72
C TYR A 296 -4.21 -6.28 -20.46
N GLU A 297 -4.22 -6.58 -21.75
CA GLU A 297 -3.05 -6.55 -22.64
C GLU A 297 -2.84 -5.13 -23.20
N LEU A 298 -1.64 -4.57 -23.00
CA LEU A 298 -1.28 -3.21 -23.39
C LEU A 298 -1.13 -3.03 -24.90
#